data_AF-A0A920UBW6-F1
#
_entry.id   AF-A0A920UBW6-F1
#
_cell.length_a   1.000
_cell.length_b   1.000
_cell.length_c   1.000
_cell.angle_alpha   90.00
_cell.angle_beta   90.00
_cell.angle_gamma   90.00
#
_symmetry.space_group_name_H-M   'P 1'
#
loop_
_entity.id
_entity.type
_entity.pdbx_description
1 polymer ?
#
loop_
_entity_poly.entity_id
_entity_poly.type
_entity_poly.pdbx_seq_one_letter_code
_entity_poly.pdbx_strand_id
1 'polypeptide(L)'
;MGKEGEHCTSRNLRDRLFRELRTNVSLQVEPTSSSDVFVVAGRGELHLSILVETMRREQFEFQVSRPEPVTKMIDGKIHKPL
;
A
#
# COMPACT_ATOMS: atom_id res chain seq x y z
N MET A 1 3.07 20.04 10.45
CA MET A 1 3.18 19.11 11.59
C MET A 1 3.55 17.76 11.00
N GLY A 2 4.61 17.10 11.48
CA GLY A 2 5.15 15.88 10.83
C GLY A 2 6.61 15.62 11.22
N LYS A 3 6.91 15.63 12.52
CA LYS A 3 8.27 15.44 13.05
C LYS A 3 8.31 14.42 14.20
N GLU A 4 7.27 13.60 14.38
CA GLU A 4 7.14 12.74 15.56
C GLU A 4 7.26 11.23 15.26
N GLY A 5 7.22 10.80 13.99
CA GLY A 5 7.47 9.42 13.62
C GLY A 5 8.95 9.12 13.31
N GLU A 6 9.49 8.04 13.87
CA GLU A 6 10.86 7.55 13.60
C GLU A 6 11.09 7.18 12.12
N HIS A 7 10.00 7.01 11.35
CA HIS A 7 10.00 6.53 9.97
C HIS A 7 9.15 7.38 8.99
N CYS A 8 9.27 8.72 9.05
CA CYS A 8 8.51 9.64 8.18
C CYS A 8 9.04 9.82 6.74
N THR A 9 10.07 9.08 6.30
CA THR A 9 10.62 9.27 4.95
C THR A 9 9.97 8.32 3.94
N SER A 10 9.73 8.82 2.71
CA SER A 10 9.22 8.02 1.59
C SER A 10 10.09 6.79 1.30
N ARG A 11 11.39 6.88 1.60
CA ARG A 11 12.35 5.78 1.49
C ARG A 11 12.08 4.67 2.50
N ASN A 12 11.90 5.03 3.78
CA ASN A 12 11.59 4.05 4.83
C ASN A 12 10.25 3.36 4.54
N LEU A 13 9.24 4.13 4.09
CA LEU A 13 7.93 3.60 3.70
C LEU A 13 8.08 2.58 2.55
N ARG A 14 8.82 2.94 1.50
CA ARG A 14 9.13 2.05 0.39
C ARG A 14 9.80 0.76 0.86
N ASP A 15 10.89 0.88 1.62
CA ASP A 15 11.66 -0.29 2.08
C ASP A 15 10.79 -1.23 2.94
N ARG A 16 9.88 -0.68 3.75
CA ARG A 16 8.93 -1.45 4.55
C ARG A 16 7.87 -2.16 3.71
N LEU A 17 7.29 -1.48 2.73
CA LEU A 17 6.33 -2.06 1.79
C LEU A 17 6.97 -3.16 0.94
N PHE A 18 8.18 -2.94 0.44
CA PHE A 18 8.92 -3.94 -0.33
C PHE A 18 9.39 -5.12 0.53
N ARG A 19 9.64 -4.90 1.82
CA ARG A 19 9.86 -6.00 2.77
C ARG A 19 8.61 -6.88 2.91
N GLU A 20 7.43 -6.28 2.99
CA GLU A 20 6.15 -7.00 3.09
C GLU A 20 5.93 -7.92 1.87
N LEU A 21 6.30 -7.48 0.67
CA LEU A 21 6.18 -8.29 -0.55
C LEU A 21 6.93 -9.63 -0.48
N ARG A 22 7.96 -9.74 0.39
CA ARG A 22 8.73 -10.99 0.55
C ARG A 22 7.96 -12.05 1.33
N THR A 23 7.08 -11.65 2.23
CA THR A 23 6.28 -12.55 3.07
C THR A 23 4.84 -12.68 2.57
N ASN A 24 4.35 -11.66 1.87
CA ASN A 24 2.97 -11.52 1.48
C ASN A 24 2.81 -11.52 -0.04
N VAL A 25 2.70 -12.73 -0.61
CA VAL A 25 2.54 -12.95 -2.07
C VAL A 25 1.27 -12.36 -2.66
N SER A 26 0.29 -12.00 -1.81
CA SER A 26 -0.97 -11.43 -2.24
C SER A 26 -0.96 -9.89 -2.28
N LEU A 27 0.12 -9.27 -1.81
CA LEU A 27 0.32 -7.84 -1.85
C LEU A 27 1.08 -7.46 -3.13
N GLN A 28 0.68 -6.35 -3.75
CA GLN A 28 1.38 -5.72 -4.85
C GLN A 28 1.59 -4.25 -4.50
N VAL A 29 2.79 -3.74 -4.78
CA VAL A 29 3.16 -2.34 -4.51
C VAL A 29 3.73 -1.76 -5.79
N GLU A 30 3.13 -0.68 -6.28
CA GLU A 30 3.53 0.01 -7.50
C GLU A 30 3.90 1.46 -7.17
N PRO A 31 5.09 1.94 -7.58
CA PRO A 31 5.43 3.35 -7.47
C PRO A 31 4.60 4.19 -8.45
N THR A 32 4.33 5.44 -8.10
CA THR A 32 3.65 6.40 -8.98
C THR A 32 4.63 7.42 -9.57
N SER A 33 4.11 8.41 -10.30
CA SER A 33 4.88 9.57 -10.75
C SER A 33 5.48 10.39 -9.61
N SER A 34 4.89 10.29 -8.41
CA SER A 34 5.35 10.96 -7.20
C SER A 34 6.16 9.99 -6.34
N SER A 35 7.35 10.40 -5.92
CA SER A 35 8.29 9.55 -5.16
C SER A 35 7.83 9.19 -3.75
N ASP A 36 6.80 9.87 -3.26
CA ASP A 36 6.19 9.74 -1.95
C ASP A 36 4.84 9.02 -1.96
N VAL A 37 4.33 8.65 -3.15
CA VAL A 37 3.04 7.97 -3.30
C VAL A 37 3.22 6.59 -3.92
N PHE A 38 2.65 5.59 -3.25
CA PHE A 38 2.66 4.19 -3.65
C PHE A 38 1.23 3.68 -3.77
N VAL A 39 0.95 2.96 -4.86
CA VAL A 39 -0.29 2.21 -5.02
C VAL A 39 -0.07 0.83 -4.40
N VAL A 40 -0.91 0.47 -3.44
CA VAL A 40 -0.85 -0.82 -2.75
C VAL A 40 -2.13 -1.59 -3.02
N ALA A 41 -2.01 -2.77 -3.61
CA ALA A 41 -3.12 -3.67 -3.89
C ALA A 41 -2.97 -4.97 -3.10
N GLY A 42 -4.09 -5.51 -2.61
CA GLY A 42 -4.12 -6.74 -1.83
C GLY A 42 -5.45 -7.49 -1.98
N ARG A 43 -5.55 -8.66 -1.33
CA ARG A 43 -6.73 -9.55 -1.36
C ARG A 43 -8.07 -9.02 -0.79
N GLY A 44 -8.17 -7.74 -0.44
CA GLY A 44 -9.40 -7.13 0.07
C GLY A 44 -9.14 -6.09 1.15
N GLU A 45 -10.22 -5.44 1.63
CA GLU A 45 -10.14 -4.35 2.59
C GLU A 45 -9.49 -4.78 3.92
N LEU A 46 -9.95 -5.90 4.50
CA LEU A 46 -9.39 -6.41 5.77
C LEU A 46 -7.88 -6.63 5.71
N HIS A 47 -7.40 -7.15 4.57
CA HIS A 47 -5.98 -7.40 4.38
C HIS A 47 -5.17 -6.10 4.41
N LEU A 48 -5.67 -5.05 3.75
CA LEU A 48 -5.05 -3.72 3.77
C LEU A 48 -5.16 -3.08 5.17
N SER A 49 -6.29 -3.24 5.87
CA SER A 49 -6.46 -2.72 7.23
C SER A 49 -5.46 -3.33 8.21
N ILE A 50 -5.18 -4.63 8.10
CA ILE A 50 -4.17 -5.30 8.93
C ILE A 50 -2.78 -4.72 8.65
N LEU A 51 -2.40 -4.57 7.38
CA LEU A 51 -1.11 -3.97 7.01
C LEU A 51 -0.97 -2.55 7.60
N VAL A 52 -2.00 -1.72 7.45
CA VAL A 52 -2.01 -0.34 7.97
C VAL A 52 -1.85 -0.33 9.49
N GLU A 53 -2.57 -1.17 10.23
CA GLU A 53 -2.47 -1.22 11.69
C GLU A 53 -1.11 -1.77 12.15
N THR A 54 -0.56 -2.76 11.45
CA THR A 54 0.80 -3.26 11.73
C THR A 54 1.83 -2.16 11.56
N MET A 55 1.79 -1.41 10.45
CA MET A 55 2.71 -0.30 10.21
C MET A 55 2.51 0.83 11.22
N ARG A 56 1.28 1.10 11.66
CA ARG A 56 0.99 2.06 12.73
C ARG A 56 1.61 1.66 14.06
N ARG A 57 1.58 0.36 14.41
CA ARG A 57 2.25 -0.18 15.62
C ARG A 57 3.77 -0.15 15.53
N GLU A 58 4.30 -0.22 14.30
CA GLU A 58 5.71 0.01 13.98
C GLU A 58 6.08 1.51 13.91
N GLN A 59 5.16 2.41 14.31
CA GLN A 59 5.36 3.86 14.37
C GLN A 59 5.63 4.53 13.00
N PHE A 60 5.13 3.93 11.92
CA PHE A 60 5.10 4.60 10.62
C PHE A 60 3.97 5.63 10.58
N GLU A 61 4.30 6.82 10.11
CA GLU A 61 3.34 7.87 9.81
C GLU A 61 3.13 7.98 8.30
N PHE A 62 1.90 7.78 7.85
CA PHE A 62 1.53 7.88 6.44
C PHE A 62 0.04 8.18 6.31
N GLN A 63 -0.37 8.60 5.12
CA GLN A 63 -1.77 8.82 4.78
C GLN A 63 -2.23 7.72 3.82
N VAL A 64 -3.48 7.30 3.96
CA VAL A 64 -4.13 6.34 3.06
C VAL A 64 -5.28 7.00 2.34
N SER A 65 -5.38 6.75 1.03
CA SER A 65 -6.54 7.15 0.24
C SER A 65 -7.71 6.18 0.47
N ARG A 66 -8.90 6.57 0.00
CA ARG A 66 -10.06 5.67 -0.01
C ARG A 66 -9.71 4.41 -0.82
N PRO A 67 -9.97 3.19 -0.31
CA PRO A 67 -9.74 1.96 -1.06
C PRO A 67 -10.69 1.87 -2.25
N GLU A 68 -10.16 1.41 -3.39
CA GLU A 68 -10.90 1.23 -4.63
C GLU A 68 -10.70 -0.19 -5.18
N PRO A 69 -11.70 -0.79 -5.85
CA PRO A 69 -11.56 -2.09 -6.48
C PRO A 69 -10.58 -2.01 -7.65
N VAL A 70 -9.56 -2.88 -7.64
CA VAL A 70 -8.58 -2.97 -8.73
C VAL A 70 -9.29 -3.40 -10.01
N THR A 71 -9.32 -2.52 -11.01
CA THR A 71 -9.89 -2.85 -12.32
C THR A 71 -8.82 -3.46 -13.21
N LYS A 72 -9.16 -4.50 -13.98
CA LYS A 72 -8.27 -5.12 -14.96
C LYS A 72 -8.91 -5.09 -16.34
N MET A 73 -8.11 -4.73 -17.35
CA MET A 73 -8.49 -4.87 -18.75
C MET A 73 -8.20 -6.30 -19.20
N ILE A 74 -9.23 -7.05 -19.57
CA ILE A 74 -9.12 -8.41 -20.14
C ILE A 74 -9.94 -8.40 -21.42
N ASP A 75 -9.33 -8.75 -22.56
CA ASP A 75 -9.98 -8.82 -23.88
C ASP A 75 -10.77 -7.56 -24.27
N GLY A 76 -10.23 -6.38 -23.96
CA GLY A 76 -10.86 -5.10 -24.28
C GLY A 76 -12.03 -4.72 -23.37
N LYS A 77 -12.33 -5.50 -22.32
CA LYS A 77 -13.37 -5.20 -21.33
C LYS A 77 -12.76 -4.90 -19.96
N ILE A 78 -13.35 -3.94 -19.26
CA ILE A 78 -13.00 -3.63 -17.87
C ILE A 78 -13.67 -4.68 -16.97
N HIS A 79 -12.86 -5.48 -16.29
CA HIS A 79 -13.29 -6.41 -15.26
C HIS A 79 -12.98 -5.83 -13.88
N LYS A 80 -13.99 -5.79 -13.02
CA LYS A 80 -13.82 -5.55 -11.59
C LYS A 80 -13.79 -6.91 -10.87
N PRO A 81 -13.10 -7.03 -9.72
CA PRO A 81 -13.31 -8.18 -8.84
C PRO A 81 -14.80 -8.27 -8.50
N LEU A 82 -15.37 -9.47 -8.70
CA LEU A 82 -16.76 -9.82 -8.40
C LEU A 82 -16.92 -10.14 -6.93
#